data_AF-R6HDQ2-F1
#
_entry.id   AF-R6HDQ2-F1
#
_cell.length_a   1.000
_cell.length_b   1.000
_cell.length_c   1.000
_cell.angle_alpha   90.00
_cell.angle_beta   90.00
_cell.angle_gamma   90.00
#
_symmetry.space_group_name_H-M   'P 1'
#
loop_
_entity.id
_entity.type
_entity.pdbx_description
1 polymer ?
#
loop_
_entity_poly.entity_id
_entity_poly.type
_entity_poly.pdbx_seq_one_letter_code
_entity_poly.pdbx_strand_id
1 'polypeptide(L)'
;MQHKCKVTVIDKKCFNDYQEKYLADPKSGPCPFYNVGDEFIFERYGGDDTFWRTGNGTQCGEAWDCISRYIYTALQGGSIMRGWTNDERMMIACCNDGTRPVIFKIERLDYLVVKIEGMACGKCAEKVQAALAQVPGVKSVTVRLDRNWAEVFADKGQEPEVSALTAAVEALGYKVTGID
;
A
#
# COMPACT_ATOMS: atom_id res chain seq x y z
N MET A 1 6.89 -7.10 12.31
CA MET A 1 6.49 -6.89 10.91
C MET A 1 5.47 -5.77 10.87
N GLN A 2 5.60 -4.88 9.90
CA GLN A 2 4.73 -3.73 9.70
C GLN A 2 3.80 -3.95 8.52
N HIS A 3 2.74 -3.13 8.43
CA HIS A 3 1.72 -3.28 7.41
C HIS A 3 1.40 -1.96 6.71
N LYS A 4 1.32 -2.02 5.38
CA LYS A 4 0.73 -0.97 4.54
C LYS A 4 -0.51 -1.51 3.86
N CYS A 5 -1.36 -0.61 3.38
CA CYS A 5 -2.44 -0.97 2.50
C CYS A 5 -2.23 -0.29 1.15
N LYS A 6 -2.21 -1.06 0.07
CA LYS A 6 -2.26 -0.56 -1.30
C LYS A 6 -3.68 -0.64 -1.81
N VAL A 7 -4.17 0.46 -2.37
CA VAL A 7 -5.45 0.51 -3.07
C VAL A 7 -5.18 0.85 -4.52
N THR A 8 -5.58 -0.02 -5.44
CA THR A 8 -5.44 0.19 -6.87
C THR A 8 -6.82 0.29 -7.50
N VAL A 9 -7.05 1.30 -8.33
CA VAL A 9 -8.25 1.39 -9.15
C VAL A 9 -8.09 0.44 -10.33
N ILE A 10 -8.87 -0.64 -10.34
CA ILE A 10 -8.74 -1.69 -11.37
C ILE A 10 -9.77 -1.57 -12.48
N ASP A 11 -10.89 -0.89 -12.23
CA ASP A 11 -11.97 -0.75 -13.20
C ASP A 11 -12.92 0.41 -12.83
N LYS A 12 -13.67 0.89 -13.81
CA LYS A 12 -14.72 1.90 -13.67
C LYS A 12 -15.91 1.49 -14.52
N LYS A 13 -17.09 1.45 -13.92
CA LYS A 13 -18.34 1.22 -14.66
C LYS A 13 -19.12 2.51 -14.83
N CYS A 14 -20.01 2.52 -15.82
CA CYS A 14 -20.93 3.60 -16.11
C CYS A 14 -22.21 2.98 -16.68
N PHE A 15 -23.27 3.02 -15.89
CA PHE A 15 -24.58 2.49 -16.25
C PHE A 15 -25.40 3.59 -16.92
N ASN A 16 -25.19 3.79 -18.23
CA ASN A 16 -25.80 4.89 -18.98
C ASN A 16 -27.33 4.85 -18.95
N ASP A 17 -27.92 3.66 -18.97
CA ASP A 17 -29.36 3.45 -18.84
C ASP A 17 -29.92 3.99 -17.51
N TYR A 18 -29.16 3.85 -16.41
CA TYR A 18 -29.54 4.42 -15.12
C TYR A 18 -29.34 5.94 -15.10
N GLN A 19 -28.28 6.45 -15.73
CA GLN A 19 -28.07 7.89 -15.83
C GLN A 19 -29.18 8.57 -16.61
N GLU A 20 -29.52 8.06 -17.80
CA GLU A 20 -30.58 8.58 -18.67
C GLU A 20 -31.94 8.62 -17.99
N LYS A 21 -32.24 7.61 -17.17
CA LYS A 21 -33.55 7.47 -16.53
C LYS A 21 -33.67 8.21 -15.20
N TYR A 22 -32.61 8.29 -14.40
CA TYR A 22 -32.70 8.68 -13.00
C TYR A 22 -31.87 9.92 -12.63
N LEU A 23 -30.88 10.33 -13.42
CA LEU A 23 -30.06 11.50 -13.10
C LEU A 23 -30.62 12.77 -13.74
N ALA A 24 -30.42 13.90 -13.06
CA ALA A 24 -30.77 15.22 -13.59
C ALA A 24 -29.97 15.56 -14.85
N ASP A 25 -28.67 15.19 -14.88
CA ASP A 25 -27.88 15.15 -16.11
C ASP A 25 -27.80 13.70 -16.63
N PRO A 26 -28.52 13.35 -17.70
CA PRO A 26 -28.55 12.00 -18.26
C PRO A 26 -27.22 11.57 -18.87
N LYS A 27 -26.23 12.47 -19.01
CA LYS A 27 -24.91 12.21 -19.59
C LYS A 27 -23.76 12.50 -18.62
N SER A 28 -24.00 12.32 -17.33
CA SER A 28 -23.03 12.53 -16.25
C SER A 28 -21.71 11.74 -16.42
N GLY A 29 -21.73 10.65 -17.18
CA GLY A 29 -20.55 9.87 -17.56
C GLY A 29 -19.91 9.10 -16.40
N PRO A 30 -18.71 8.50 -16.62
CA PRO A 30 -17.99 7.76 -15.58
C PRO A 30 -17.47 8.69 -14.48
N CYS A 31 -17.04 8.11 -13.35
CA CYS A 31 -16.46 8.88 -12.25
C CYS A 31 -15.29 9.77 -12.74
N PRO A 32 -15.27 11.09 -12.46
CA PRO A 32 -14.17 11.97 -12.89
C PRO A 32 -12.99 11.99 -11.90
N PHE A 33 -13.19 11.49 -10.67
CA PHE A 33 -12.21 11.62 -9.59
C PHE A 33 -11.07 10.62 -9.69
N TYR A 34 -11.36 9.38 -10.09
CA TYR A 34 -10.38 8.30 -10.19
C TYR A 34 -10.14 7.89 -11.63
N ASN A 35 -8.94 7.40 -11.92
CA ASN A 35 -8.55 6.79 -13.18
C ASN A 35 -8.12 5.33 -12.96
N VAL A 36 -8.40 4.47 -13.95
CA VAL A 36 -7.93 3.08 -13.90
C VAL A 36 -6.40 3.08 -13.90
N GLY A 37 -5.80 2.34 -12.97
CA GLY A 37 -4.36 2.32 -12.74
C GLY A 37 -3.88 3.24 -11.63
N ASP A 38 -4.74 4.12 -11.07
CA ASP A 38 -4.37 4.92 -9.90
C ASP A 38 -4.02 4.00 -8.72
N GLU A 39 -2.93 4.33 -8.02
CA GLU A 39 -2.46 3.59 -6.85
C GLU A 39 -2.30 4.52 -5.65
N PHE A 40 -2.82 4.08 -4.51
CA PHE A 40 -2.77 4.81 -3.25
C PHE A 40 -2.15 3.91 -2.17
N ILE A 41 -1.16 4.43 -1.45
CA ILE A 41 -0.50 3.73 -0.35
C ILE A 41 -0.93 4.38 0.97
N PHE A 42 -1.43 3.55 1.88
CA PHE A 42 -1.74 3.92 3.24
C PHE A 42 -0.72 3.30 4.19
N GLU A 43 -0.25 4.08 5.16
CA GLU A 43 0.75 3.67 6.14
C GLU A 43 0.47 4.29 7.52
N ARG A 44 0.89 3.58 8.57
CA ARG A 44 0.73 3.96 9.98
C ARG A 44 1.98 3.64 10.80
N TYR A 45 3.14 4.13 10.35
CA TYR A 45 4.43 3.86 10.98
C TYR A 45 5.28 5.14 11.07
N GLY A 46 6.16 5.25 12.07
CA GLY A 46 7.16 6.32 12.09
C GLY A 46 6.61 7.73 12.34
N GLY A 47 5.43 7.83 12.97
CA GLY A 47 4.69 9.08 13.15
C GLY A 47 3.79 9.45 11.96
N ASP A 48 3.89 8.74 10.84
CA ASP A 48 2.95 8.86 9.73
C ASP A 48 1.68 8.06 10.03
N ASP A 49 0.53 8.65 9.73
CA ASP A 49 -0.78 8.00 9.78
C ASP A 49 -1.67 8.60 8.68
N THR A 50 -1.61 8.01 7.50
CA THR A 50 -2.38 8.49 6.34
C THR A 50 -3.86 8.12 6.43
N PHE A 51 -4.22 7.19 7.31
CA PHE A 51 -5.58 6.69 7.44
C PHE A 51 -6.51 7.77 7.97
N TRP A 52 -6.14 8.45 9.06
CA TRP A 52 -6.96 9.51 9.66
C TRP A 52 -7.10 10.75 8.80
N ARG A 53 -6.28 10.88 7.75
CA ARG A 53 -6.32 11.99 6.79
C ARG A 53 -6.95 11.57 5.47
N THR A 54 -7.68 10.45 5.42
CA THR A 54 -8.39 9.97 4.23
C THR A 54 -7.43 9.86 3.03
N GLY A 55 -6.26 9.25 3.26
CA GLY A 55 -5.21 9.16 2.24
C GLY A 55 -4.59 10.51 1.89
N ASN A 56 -4.50 11.44 2.85
CA ASN A 56 -4.08 12.84 2.63
C ASN A 56 -4.94 13.56 1.57
N GLY A 57 -6.26 13.32 1.59
CA GLY A 57 -7.21 13.92 0.65
C GLY A 57 -7.23 13.28 -0.75
N THR A 58 -6.56 12.14 -0.94
CA THR A 58 -6.56 11.42 -2.22
C THR A 58 -7.82 10.58 -2.47
N GLN A 59 -8.74 10.54 -1.51
CA GLN A 59 -9.96 9.74 -1.61
C GLN A 59 -11.21 10.63 -1.62
N CYS A 60 -12.15 10.35 -2.51
CA CYS A 60 -13.48 10.92 -2.44
C CYS A 60 -14.28 10.31 -1.26
N GLY A 61 -15.21 11.07 -0.69
CA GLY A 61 -15.95 10.67 0.51
C GLY A 61 -16.73 9.36 0.36
N GLU A 62 -17.43 9.19 -0.76
CA GLU A 62 -18.22 7.99 -1.08
C GLU A 62 -17.35 6.72 -1.14
N ALA A 63 -16.19 6.81 -1.81
CA ALA A 63 -15.26 5.69 -1.85
C ALA A 63 -14.70 5.40 -0.45
N TRP A 64 -14.29 6.43 0.29
CA TRP A 64 -13.71 6.29 1.62
C TRP A 64 -14.66 5.60 2.61
N ASP A 65 -15.93 5.98 2.64
CA ASP A 65 -16.94 5.34 3.49
C ASP A 65 -17.03 3.84 3.22
N CYS A 66 -16.98 3.46 1.94
CA CYS A 66 -17.10 2.07 1.52
C CYS A 66 -15.86 1.21 1.83
N ILE A 67 -14.65 1.76 1.63
CA ILE A 67 -13.41 0.98 1.60
C ILE A 67 -12.53 1.14 2.86
N SER A 68 -12.73 2.20 3.65
CA SER A 68 -11.86 2.53 4.80
C SER A 68 -11.74 1.39 5.81
N ARG A 69 -12.83 0.67 6.11
CA ARG A 69 -12.79 -0.50 7.01
C ARG A 69 -11.78 -1.57 6.57
N TYR A 70 -11.69 -1.85 5.27
CA TYR A 70 -10.77 -2.86 4.73
C TYR A 70 -9.33 -2.35 4.78
N ILE A 71 -9.13 -1.07 4.46
CA ILE A 71 -7.83 -0.40 4.60
C ILE A 71 -7.37 -0.46 6.06
N TYR A 72 -8.26 -0.18 7.02
CA TYR A 72 -7.94 -0.24 8.43
C TYR A 72 -7.57 -1.66 8.88
N THR A 73 -8.34 -2.66 8.45
CA THR A 73 -8.01 -4.07 8.71
C THR A 73 -6.63 -4.44 8.17
N ALA A 74 -6.31 -4.03 6.94
CA ALA A 74 -4.99 -4.25 6.35
C ALA A 74 -3.87 -3.61 7.18
N LEU A 75 -4.04 -2.34 7.58
CA LEU A 75 -3.07 -1.59 8.38
C LEU A 75 -2.85 -2.18 9.77
N GLN A 76 -3.85 -2.86 10.34
CA GLN A 76 -3.74 -3.57 11.62
C GLN A 76 -3.17 -4.99 11.50
N GLY A 77 -2.78 -5.42 10.30
CA GLY A 77 -2.25 -6.76 10.08
C GLY A 77 -3.32 -7.87 10.07
N GLY A 78 -4.60 -7.49 9.97
CA GLY A 78 -5.71 -8.43 9.93
C GLY A 78 -5.86 -9.10 8.58
N SER A 79 -6.60 -10.22 8.57
CA SER A 79 -7.14 -10.79 7.34
C SER A 79 -8.30 -9.92 6.85
N ILE A 80 -8.21 -9.42 5.62
CA ILE A 80 -9.29 -8.62 5.00
C ILE A 80 -10.48 -9.52 4.67
N MET A 81 -10.25 -10.68 4.03
CA MET A 81 -11.30 -11.60 3.58
C MET A 81 -10.89 -13.07 3.71
N ARG A 82 -10.94 -13.61 4.93
CA ARG A 82 -10.50 -14.98 5.21
C ARG A 82 -11.37 -16.01 4.50
N GLY A 83 -10.77 -16.83 3.65
CA GLY A 83 -11.45 -17.96 2.99
C GLY A 83 -12.43 -17.57 1.87
N TRP A 84 -12.55 -16.28 1.54
CA TRP A 84 -13.36 -15.80 0.43
C TRP A 84 -12.49 -15.50 -0.80
N THR A 85 -11.41 -14.74 -0.61
CA THR A 85 -10.41 -14.47 -1.65
C THR A 85 -9.30 -15.53 -1.63
N ASN A 86 -8.55 -15.61 -2.73
CA ASN A 86 -7.40 -16.52 -2.85
C ASN A 86 -6.16 -16.06 -2.06
N ASP A 87 -6.12 -14.79 -1.66
CA ASP A 87 -5.21 -14.26 -0.63
C ASP A 87 -6.06 -13.51 0.41
N GLU A 88 -5.99 -13.92 1.67
CA GLU A 88 -6.76 -13.31 2.76
C GLU A 88 -6.37 -11.84 3.03
N ARG A 89 -5.25 -11.40 2.46
CA ARG A 89 -4.71 -10.03 2.53
C ARG A 89 -5.30 -9.09 1.49
N MET A 90 -6.23 -9.54 0.65
CA MET A 90 -6.83 -8.70 -0.38
C MET A 90 -8.35 -8.79 -0.44
N MET A 91 -8.95 -7.78 -1.06
CA MET A 91 -10.38 -7.74 -1.40
C MET A 91 -10.58 -6.90 -2.66
N ILE A 92 -11.60 -7.25 -3.44
CA ILE A 92 -12.14 -6.39 -4.50
C ILE A 92 -13.40 -5.71 -3.97
N ALA A 93 -13.38 -4.39 -3.87
CA ALA A 93 -14.50 -3.59 -3.39
C ALA A 93 -14.83 -2.49 -4.41
N CYS A 94 -15.97 -1.82 -4.25
CA CYS A 94 -16.31 -0.64 -5.04
C CYS A 94 -16.84 0.49 -4.16
N CYS A 95 -16.86 1.71 -4.68
CA CYS A 95 -17.68 2.76 -4.08
C CYS A 95 -19.17 2.44 -4.28
N ASN A 96 -20.01 3.11 -3.48
CA ASN A 96 -21.46 2.99 -3.47
C ASN A 96 -22.17 3.83 -4.56
N ASP A 97 -21.45 4.46 -5.51
CA ASP A 97 -22.09 5.14 -6.63
C ASP A 97 -22.76 4.11 -7.55
N GLY A 98 -24.08 3.96 -7.42
CA GLY A 98 -24.86 2.99 -8.18
C GLY A 98 -24.97 3.26 -9.68
N THR A 99 -24.57 4.44 -10.16
CA THR A 99 -24.63 4.80 -11.58
C THR A 99 -23.28 4.74 -12.28
N ARG A 100 -22.19 4.90 -11.53
CA ARG A 100 -20.82 4.92 -12.09
C ARG A 100 -19.77 4.45 -11.08
N PRO A 101 -19.88 3.21 -10.56
CA PRO A 101 -19.00 2.75 -9.49
C PRO A 101 -17.56 2.60 -9.97
N VAL A 102 -16.64 2.87 -9.04
CA VAL A 102 -15.21 2.62 -9.20
C VAL A 102 -14.85 1.37 -8.42
N ILE A 103 -14.08 0.48 -9.05
CA ILE A 103 -13.71 -0.82 -8.49
C ILE A 103 -12.26 -0.75 -8.06
N PHE A 104 -12.02 -1.14 -6.82
CA PHE A 104 -10.74 -1.08 -6.14
C PHE A 104 -10.26 -2.49 -5.79
N LYS A 105 -8.99 -2.75 -6.05
CA LYS A 105 -8.24 -3.83 -5.42
C LYS A 105 -7.55 -3.28 -4.19
N ILE A 106 -7.87 -3.82 -3.03
CA ILE A 106 -7.35 -3.41 -1.72
C ILE A 106 -6.45 -4.53 -1.23
N GLU A 107 -5.19 -4.24 -0.91
CA GLU A 107 -4.17 -5.24 -0.61
C GLU A 107 -3.33 -4.82 0.59
N ARG A 108 -3.20 -5.70 1.59
CA ARG A 108 -2.22 -5.56 2.66
C ARG A 108 -0.84 -5.93 2.13
N LEU A 109 0.12 -5.04 2.34
CA LEU A 109 1.54 -5.27 2.11
C LEU A 109 2.23 -5.48 3.45
N ASP A 110 2.94 -6.59 3.56
CA ASP A 110 3.72 -6.93 4.75
C ASP A 110 5.19 -6.57 4.50
N TYR A 111 5.81 -5.91 5.46
CA TYR A 111 7.19 -5.46 5.33
C TYR A 111 7.93 -5.42 6.67
N LEU A 112 9.25 -5.47 6.60
CA LEU A 112 10.15 -5.23 7.72
C LEU A 112 10.72 -3.82 7.61
N VAL A 113 10.92 -3.16 8.75
CA VAL A 113 11.62 -1.86 8.80
C VAL A 113 13.03 -2.09 9.32
N VAL A 114 14.01 -1.97 8.44
CA VAL A 114 15.44 -2.03 8.81
C VAL A 114 15.92 -0.61 9.11
N LYS A 115 16.17 -0.29 10.38
CA LYS A 115 16.68 1.02 10.82
C LYS A 115 18.20 1.07 10.62
N ILE A 116 18.68 2.11 9.93
CA ILE A 116 20.07 2.16 9.42
C ILE A 116 20.69 3.51 9.75
N GLU A 117 21.77 3.49 10.52
CA GLU A 117 22.63 4.65 10.78
C GLU A 117 23.75 4.75 9.75
N GLY A 118 24.13 5.99 9.40
CA GLY A 118 25.27 6.30 8.53
C GLY A 118 24.92 6.56 7.06
N MET A 119 23.64 6.47 6.66
CA MET A 119 23.20 6.93 5.34
C MET A 119 23.16 8.46 5.30
N ALA A 120 23.95 9.07 4.41
CA ALA A 120 24.08 10.53 4.36
C ALA A 120 23.58 11.18 3.05
N CYS A 121 23.30 10.39 2.00
CA CYS A 121 22.86 10.92 0.70
C CYS A 121 22.07 9.90 -0.12
N GLY A 122 21.46 10.35 -1.22
CA GLY A 122 20.71 9.48 -2.13
C GLY A 122 21.52 8.31 -2.69
N LYS A 123 22.80 8.51 -2.99
CA LYS A 123 23.69 7.42 -3.44
C LYS A 123 23.93 6.36 -2.36
N CYS A 124 23.90 6.73 -1.07
CA CYS A 124 23.95 5.75 0.02
C CYS A 124 22.67 4.93 0.06
N ALA A 125 21.51 5.59 -0.07
CA ALA A 125 20.21 4.95 -0.11
C ALA A 125 20.10 3.95 -1.28
N GLU A 126 20.54 4.34 -2.48
CA GLU A 126 20.56 3.45 -3.65
C GLU A 126 21.41 2.19 -3.43
N LYS A 127 22.59 2.32 -2.81
CA LYS A 127 23.45 1.18 -2.50
C LYS A 127 22.80 0.23 -1.50
N VAL A 128 22.21 0.77 -0.44
CA VAL A 128 21.47 -0.02 0.57
C VAL A 128 20.28 -0.73 -0.08
N GLN A 129 19.50 -0.01 -0.89
CA GLN A 129 18.36 -0.57 -1.62
C GLN A 129 18.80 -1.74 -2.50
N ALA A 130 19.88 -1.56 -3.27
CA ALA A 130 20.42 -2.58 -4.16
C ALA A 130 20.90 -3.82 -3.38
N ALA A 131 21.61 -3.64 -2.26
CA ALA A 131 22.09 -4.75 -1.44
C ALA A 131 20.95 -5.54 -0.80
N LEU A 132 19.99 -4.84 -0.19
CA LEU A 132 18.82 -5.48 0.44
C LEU A 132 17.95 -6.21 -0.59
N ALA A 133 17.82 -5.67 -1.81
CA ALA A 133 17.05 -6.31 -2.88
C ALA A 133 17.63 -7.65 -3.36
N GLN A 134 18.90 -7.95 -3.05
CA GLN A 134 19.52 -9.24 -3.37
C GLN A 134 19.35 -10.28 -2.26
N VAL A 135 18.80 -9.92 -1.11
CA VAL A 135 18.59 -10.86 0.00
C VAL A 135 17.44 -11.82 -0.36
N PRO A 136 17.61 -13.14 -0.24
CA PRO A 136 16.54 -14.10 -0.49
C PRO A 136 15.29 -13.81 0.35
N GLY A 137 14.11 -13.89 -0.28
CA GLY A 137 12.82 -13.55 0.35
C GLY A 137 12.42 -12.08 0.22
N VAL A 138 13.32 -11.20 -0.24
CA VAL A 138 12.98 -9.81 -0.51
C VAL A 138 12.28 -9.68 -1.85
N LYS A 139 11.07 -9.13 -1.83
CA LYS A 139 10.28 -8.81 -3.03
C LYS A 139 10.63 -7.43 -3.59
N SER A 140 10.71 -6.44 -2.72
CA SER A 140 11.04 -5.07 -3.08
C SER A 140 11.54 -4.29 -1.86
N VAL A 141 12.33 -3.24 -2.10
CA VAL A 141 12.88 -2.40 -1.04
C VAL A 141 12.60 -0.92 -1.35
N THR A 142 12.15 -0.19 -0.35
CA THR A 142 12.01 1.28 -0.40
C THR A 142 12.84 1.89 0.71
N VAL A 143 13.84 2.72 0.37
CA VAL A 143 14.66 3.41 1.38
C VAL A 143 14.07 4.78 1.69
N ARG A 144 13.80 5.05 2.97
CA ARG A 144 13.31 6.33 3.49
C ARG A 144 14.49 7.07 4.13
N LEU A 145 15.27 7.78 3.31
CA LEU A 145 16.48 8.48 3.76
C LEU A 145 16.17 9.57 4.80
N ASP A 146 15.04 10.25 4.65
CA ASP A 146 14.52 11.23 5.61
C ASP A 146 14.20 10.62 7.00
N ARG A 147 14.00 9.30 7.04
CA ARG A 147 13.68 8.55 8.26
C ARG A 147 14.80 7.64 8.77
N ASN A 148 15.90 7.52 8.02
CA ASN A 148 17.01 6.60 8.31
C ASN A 148 16.59 5.11 8.41
N TRP A 149 15.71 4.64 7.52
CA TRP A 149 15.38 3.21 7.44
C TRP A 149 15.10 2.74 6.02
N ALA A 150 15.09 1.43 5.85
CA ALA A 150 14.62 0.74 4.64
C ALA A 150 13.38 -0.10 4.96
N GLU A 151 12.41 -0.05 4.06
CA GLU A 151 11.20 -0.87 4.08
C GLU A 151 11.41 -2.05 3.16
N VAL A 152 11.42 -3.26 3.72
CA VAL A 152 11.72 -4.51 3.00
C VAL A 152 10.44 -5.32 2.90
N PHE A 153 9.84 -5.35 1.71
CA PHE A 153 8.60 -6.05 1.45
C PHE A 153 8.85 -7.51 1.11
N ALA A 154 7.98 -8.40 1.58
CA ALA A 154 8.06 -9.83 1.33
C ALA A 154 6.70 -10.41 0.92
N ASP A 155 6.74 -11.54 0.22
CA ASP A 155 5.55 -12.36 0.01
C ASP A 155 5.26 -13.22 1.25
N LYS A 156 4.00 -13.61 1.42
CA LYS A 156 3.54 -14.35 2.61
C LYS A 156 4.28 -15.68 2.72
N GLY A 157 4.92 -15.92 3.87
CA GLY A 157 5.66 -17.15 4.15
C GLY A 157 6.99 -17.26 3.41
N GLN A 158 7.46 -16.15 2.82
CA GLN A 158 8.76 -16.05 2.14
C GLN A 158 9.57 -14.87 2.73
N GLU A 159 9.36 -14.56 4.01
CA GLU A 159 10.03 -13.46 4.66
C GLU A 159 11.55 -13.67 4.72
N PRO A 160 12.35 -12.63 4.46
CA PRO A 160 13.80 -12.72 4.51
C PRO A 160 14.30 -12.94 5.95
N GLU A 161 15.40 -13.66 6.08
CA GLU A 161 16.07 -13.85 7.37
C GLU A 161 16.64 -12.53 7.90
N VAL A 162 16.31 -12.20 9.16
CA VAL A 162 16.73 -10.95 9.81
C VAL A 162 18.26 -10.81 9.81
N SER A 163 18.98 -11.90 10.05
CA SER A 163 20.45 -11.92 10.03
C SER A 163 21.04 -11.61 8.66
N ALA A 164 20.38 -12.05 7.58
CA ALA A 164 20.81 -11.78 6.21
C ALA A 164 20.60 -10.31 5.83
N LEU A 165 19.49 -9.70 6.26
CA LEU A 165 19.26 -8.26 6.08
C LEU A 165 20.33 -7.43 6.81
N THR A 166 20.63 -7.78 8.06
CA THR A 166 21.67 -7.11 8.84
C THR A 166 23.04 -7.23 8.16
N ALA A 167 23.43 -8.44 7.76
CA ALA A 167 24.71 -8.67 7.10
C ALA A 167 24.84 -7.90 5.77
N ALA A 168 23.76 -7.81 4.98
CA ALA A 168 23.76 -7.08 3.72
C ALA A 168 24.00 -5.57 3.92
N VAL A 169 23.43 -4.98 4.97
CA VAL A 169 23.63 -3.56 5.31
C VAL A 169 25.01 -3.30 5.90
N GLU A 170 25.46 -4.15 6.82
CA GLU A 170 26.76 -4.00 7.51
C GLU A 170 27.95 -4.23 6.57
N ALA A 171 27.80 -5.09 5.56
CA ALA A 171 28.81 -5.27 4.51
C ALA A 171 29.10 -3.99 3.71
N LEU A 172 28.17 -3.03 3.69
CA LEU A 172 28.36 -1.72 3.07
C LEU A 172 29.01 -0.70 4.03
N GLY A 173 29.28 -1.07 5.28
CA GLY A 173 29.83 -0.19 6.31
C GLY A 173 28.79 0.67 7.04
N TYR A 174 27.50 0.36 6.90
CA TYR A 174 26.42 1.00 7.66
C TYR A 174 26.07 0.18 8.91
N LYS A 175 25.38 0.80 9.86
CA LYS A 175 25.01 0.13 11.12
C LYS A 175 23.51 -0.07 11.20
N VAL A 176 23.07 -1.32 11.45
CA VAL A 176 21.66 -1.61 11.73
C VAL A 176 21.39 -1.39 13.21
N THR A 177 20.36 -0.59 13.53
CA THR A 177 19.99 -0.27 14.92
C THR A 177 18.73 -0.96 15.40
N GLY A 178 17.96 -1.56 14.50
CA GLY A 178 16.77 -2.33 14.82
C GLY A 178 16.06 -2.80 13.57
N ILE A 179 15.28 -3.88 13.71
CA ILE A 179 14.42 -4.41 12.67
C ILE A 179 13.02 -4.63 13.28
N ASP A 180 12.02 -3.92 12.75
CA ASP A 180 10.62 -3.96 13.22
C ASP A 180 9.67 -4.62 12.21
#